data_AF-A0AAE6NT08-F1
#
_entry.id   AF-A0AAE6NT08-F1
#
_cell.length_a   1.000
_cell.length_b   1.000
_cell.length_c   1.000
_cell.angle_alpha   90.00
_cell.angle_beta   90.00
_cell.angle_gamma   90.00
#
_symmetry.space_group_name_H-M   'P 1'
#
loop_
_entity.id
_entity.type
_entity.pdbx_description
1 polymer ?
#
loop_
_entity_poly.entity_id
_entity_poly.type
_entity_poly.pdbx_seq_one_letter_code
_entity_poly.pdbx_strand_id
1 'polypeptide(L)' 'MQVAKWGNSLAVRLPAELVRELGLKEGDQIDLVKDDGQVRVRRLARADEVLTGLRRFRGKLPAAERLSREDAHER' A
#
# COMPACT_ATOMS: atom_id res chain seq x y z
N MET A 1 -2.31 -26.90 -2.58
CA MET A 1 -1.30 -25.99 -1.99
C MET A 1 -0.91 -26.50 -0.62
N GLN A 2 0.35 -26.33 -0.21
CA GLN A 2 0.82 -26.67 1.13
C GLN A 2 1.61 -25.48 1.69
N VAL A 3 1.61 -25.34 3.01
CA VAL A 3 2.42 -24.33 3.70
C VAL A 3 3.87 -24.79 3.71
N ALA A 4 4.80 -23.91 3.36
CA ALA A 4 6.24 -24.17 3.34
C ALA A 4 6.97 -23.18 4.26
N LYS A 5 8.21 -23.49 4.64
CA LYS A 5 9.08 -22.53 5.33
C LYS A 5 9.77 -21.61 4.31
N TRP A 6 9.81 -20.32 4.61
CA TRP A 6 10.62 -19.31 3.95
C TRP A 6 11.35 -18.49 5.01
N GLY A 7 12.65 -18.75 5.19
CA GLY A 7 13.41 -18.23 6.33
C GLY A 7 12.81 -18.70 7.65
N ASN A 8 12.57 -17.75 8.57
CA ASN A 8 11.95 -18.00 9.87
C ASN A 8 10.40 -18.00 9.85
N SER A 9 9.80 -17.83 8.67
CA SER A 9 8.35 -17.68 8.51
C SER A 9 7.75 -18.78 7.66
N LEU A 10 6.42 -18.88 7.68
CA LEU A 10 5.64 -19.77 6.83
C LEU A 10 5.15 -19.01 5.59
N ALA A 11 5.08 -19.71 4.47
CA ALA A 11 4.67 -19.18 3.19
C ALA A 11 3.71 -20.13 2.48
N VAL A 12 2.81 -19.54 1.68
CA VAL A 12 1.93 -20.25 0.76
C VAL A 12 2.17 -19.73 -0.65
N ARG A 13 2.01 -20.60 -1.65
CA ARG A 13 2.05 -20.18 -3.05
C ARG A 13 0.73 -19.54 -3.43
N LEU A 14 0.77 -18.36 -4.04
CA LEU A 14 -0.42 -17.75 -4.63
C LEU A 14 -0.60 -18.26 -6.07
N PRO A 15 -1.80 -18.68 -6.48
CA PRO A 15 -2.09 -19.00 -7.87
C PRO A 15 -1.81 -17.81 -8.79
N ALA A 16 -1.34 -18.09 -10.02
CA ALA A 16 -0.95 -17.04 -10.97
C ALA A 16 -2.12 -16.10 -11.34
N GLU A 17 -3.33 -16.63 -11.41
CA GLU A 17 -4.54 -15.85 -11.66
C GLU A 17 -4.78 -14.82 -10.55
N LEU A 18 -4.72 -15.23 -9.28
CA LEU A 18 -4.88 -14.33 -8.14
C LEU A 18 -3.78 -13.25 -8.09
N VAL A 19 -2.53 -13.61 -8.44
CA VAL A 19 -1.44 -12.63 -8.54
C VAL A 19 -1.75 -11.56 -9.58
N ARG A 20 -2.31 -11.95 -10.74
CA ARG A 20 -2.69 -11.02 -11.82
C ARG A 20 -3.88 -10.16 -11.42
N GLU A 21 -4.94 -10.74 -10.87
CA GLU A 21 -6.14 -10.02 -10.43
C GLU A 21 -5.81 -8.96 -9.37
N LEU A 22 -4.95 -9.28 -8.41
CA LEU A 22 -4.50 -8.34 -7.38
C LEU A 22 -3.42 -7.38 -7.88
N GLY A 23 -2.91 -7.56 -9.11
CA GLY A 23 -1.82 -6.78 -9.68
C GLY A 23 -0.53 -6.84 -8.86
N LEU A 24 -0.30 -7.97 -8.19
CA LEU A 24 0.87 -8.21 -7.35
C LEU A 24 2.11 -8.44 -8.22
N LYS A 25 3.23 -7.84 -7.82
CA LYS A 25 4.55 -8.09 -8.38
C LYS A 25 5.57 -8.26 -7.26
N GLU A 26 6.74 -8.79 -7.62
CA GLU A 26 7.85 -8.89 -6.69
C GLU A 26 8.20 -7.50 -6.09
N GLY A 27 8.43 -7.47 -4.78
CA GLY A 27 8.73 -6.24 -4.04
C GLY A 27 7.49 -5.45 -3.58
N ASP A 28 6.29 -5.86 -3.94
CA ASP A 28 5.08 -5.26 -3.38
C ASP A 28 4.95 -5.54 -1.89
N GLN A 29 4.47 -4.53 -1.18
CA GLN A 29 4.01 -4.70 0.19
C GLN A 29 2.55 -5.15 0.22
N ILE A 30 2.25 -6.11 1.09
CA ILE A 30 0.91 -6.62 1.31
C ILE A 30 0.61 -6.62 2.81
N ASP A 31 -0.66 -6.38 3.14
CA ASP A 31 -1.19 -6.67 4.47
C ASP A 31 -1.85 -8.05 4.46
N LEU A 32 -1.58 -8.81 5.53
CA LEU A 32 -2.24 -10.06 5.85
C LEU A 32 -3.10 -9.84 7.10
N VAL A 33 -4.42 -9.81 6.92
CA VAL A 33 -5.36 -9.56 8.02
C VAL A 33 -6.18 -10.81 8.28
N LYS A 34 -6.29 -11.22 9.55
CA LYS A 34 -7.20 -12.30 9.96
C LYS A 34 -8.64 -11.82 9.80
N ASP A 35 -9.48 -12.64 9.20
CA ASP A 35 -10.92 -12.38 9.07
C ASP A 35 -11.70 -13.68 9.18
N ASP A 36 -12.39 -13.90 10.29
CA ASP A 36 -13.28 -15.06 10.52
C ASP A 36 -12.76 -16.42 9.97
N GLY A 37 -11.56 -16.82 10.43
CA GLY A 37 -10.93 -18.08 9.99
C GLY A 37 -10.27 -18.03 8.60
N GLN A 38 -10.40 -16.90 7.90
CA GLN A 38 -9.75 -16.61 6.63
C GLN A 38 -8.57 -15.65 6.81
N VAL A 39 -7.72 -15.58 5.78
CA VAL A 39 -6.65 -14.59 5.67
C VAL A 39 -6.98 -13.70 4.49
N ARG A 40 -7.21 -12.41 4.75
CA ARG A 40 -7.37 -11.41 3.70
C ARG A 40 -6.00 -10.85 3.31
N VAL A 41 -5.71 -10.90 2.02
CA VAL A 41 -4.52 -10.30 1.41
C VAL A 41 -4.93 -8.97 0.80
N ARG A 42 -4.27 -7.87 1.19
CA ARG A 42 -4.48 -6.55 0.58
C ARG A 42 -3.16 -6.01 0.06
N ARG A 43 -3.08 -5.74 -1.24
CA ARG A 43 -1.94 -5.03 -1.84
C ARG A 43 -1.94 -3.59 -1.36
N LEU A 44 -0.79 -3.12 -0.88
CA LEU A 44 -0.58 -1.72 -0.58
C LEU A 44 -0.25 -0.95 -1.85
N ALA A 45 -0.78 0.28 -1.96
CA ALA A 45 -0.50 1.15 -3.09
C ALA A 45 1.00 1.46 -3.14
N ARG A 46 1.56 1.40 -4.35
CA ARG A 46 2.97 1.75 -4.56
C ARG A 46 3.16 3.25 -4.49
N ALA A 47 4.38 3.70 -4.22
CA ALA A 47 4.67 5.13 -4.07
C ALA A 47 4.25 5.95 -5.30
N ASP A 48 4.48 5.44 -6.51
CA ASP A 48 4.08 6.06 -7.77
C ASP A 48 2.55 6.13 -7.95
N GLU A 49 1.83 5.08 -7.54
CA GLU A 49 0.36 5.05 -7.54
C GLU A 49 -0.21 6.08 -6.56
N VAL A 50 0.35 6.16 -5.36
CA VAL A 50 -0.01 7.16 -4.33
C VAL A 50 0.25 8.57 -4.85
N LEU A 51 1.45 8.84 -5.37
CA LEU A 51 1.82 10.14 -5.91
C LEU A 51 0.93 10.53 -7.09
N THR A 52 0.58 9.58 -7.96
CA THR A 52 -0.36 9.80 -9.06
C THR A 52 -1.76 10.16 -8.54
N GLY A 53 -2.24 9.45 -7.53
CA GLY A 53 -3.51 9.77 -6.86
C GLY A 53 -3.50 11.17 -6.25
N LEU A 54 -2.40 11.58 -5.61
CA LEU A 54 -2.25 12.90 -5.01
C LEU A 54 -2.27 14.04 -6.04
N ARG A 55 -1.85 13.78 -7.29
CA ARG A 55 -1.87 14.81 -8.36
C ARG A 55 -3.27 15.39 -8.60
N ARG A 56 -4.35 14.65 -8.32
CA ARG A 56 -5.74 15.14 -8.46
C ARG A 56 -6.09 16.31 -7.55
N PHE A 57 -5.28 16.56 -6.51
CA PHE A 57 -5.47 17.65 -5.56
C PHE A 57 -4.60 18.88 -5.87
N ARG A 58 -3.73 18.82 -6.89
CA ARG A 58 -2.91 19.96 -7.29
C ARG A 58 -3.79 21.15 -7.67
N GLY A 59 -3.42 22.34 -7.18
CA GLY A 59 -4.12 23.59 -7.46
C GLY A 59 -5.45 23.77 -6.72
N LYS A 60 -5.90 22.80 -5.92
CA LYS A 60 -7.16 22.93 -5.15
C LYS A 60 -7.03 23.72 -3.84
N LEU A 61 -5.81 23.85 -3.30
CA LEU A 61 -5.57 24.56 -2.05
C LEU A 61 -5.32 26.06 -2.32
N PRO A 62 -6.18 26.97 -1.81
CA PRO A 62 -5.98 28.41 -1.92
C PRO A 62 -4.64 28.84 -1.31
N ALA A 63 -4.04 29.91 -1.83
CA ALA A 63 -2.73 30.36 -1.38
C ALA A 63 -2.71 30.71 0.12
N ALA A 64 -3.80 31.30 0.63
CA ALA A 64 -3.95 31.69 2.04
C ALA A 64 -4.04 30.51 3.03
N GLU A 65 -4.35 29.30 2.54
CA GLU A 65 -4.47 28.09 3.37
C GLU A 65 -3.24 27.18 3.24
N ARG A 66 -2.19 27.64 2.55
CA ARG A 66 -0.96 26.87 2.41
C ARG A 66 -0.17 26.94 3.69
N LEU A 67 0.19 25.76 4.19
CA LEU A 67 1.09 25.64 5.33
C LEU A 67 2.48 26.14 4.92
N SER A 68 2.96 27.20 5.57
CA SER A 68 4.36 27.61 5.50
C SER A 68 5.14 26.95 6.62
N ARG A 69 6.40 26.61 6.32
CA ARG A 69 7.33 26.12 7.34
C ARG A 69 7.68 27.22 8.36
N GLU A 70 7.71 28.48 7.92
CA GLU A 70 8.02 29.62 8.77
C GLU A 70 6.89 29.85 9.78
N ASP A 71 5.64 29.96 9.31
CA ASP A 71 4.44 30.09 10.17
C ASP A 71 4.33 28.95 11.19
N ALA A 72 4.70 27.71 10.81
CA ALA A 72 4.65 26.55 11.70
C ALA A 72 5.74 26.53 12.77
N HIS A 73 6.79 27.35 12.63
CA HIS A 73 7.92 27.42 13.56
C HIS A 73 8.00 28.74 14.34
N GLU A 74 7.11 29.70 14.09
CA GLU A 74 6.93 30.85 14.97
C GLU A 74 6.46 30.36 16.35
N ARG A 75 7.26 30.66 17.37
CA ARG A 75 6.94 30.49 18.79
C ARG A 75 6.87 31.85 19.45
#